data_AF-A0A8X6X8A6-F1
#
_entry.id   AF-A0A8X6X8A6-F1
#
_cell.length_a   1.000
_cell.length_b   1.000
_cell.length_c   1.000
_cell.angle_alpha   90.00
_cell.angle_beta   90.00
_cell.angle_gamma   90.00
#
_symmetry.space_group_name_H-M   'P 1'
#
loop_
_entity.id
_entity.type
_entity.pdbx_description
1 polymer ?
#
loop_
_entity_poly.entity_id
_entity_poly.type
_entity_poly.pdbx_seq_one_letter_code
_entity_poly.pdbx_strand_id
1 'polypeptide(L)'
;MNGQLNAGHIMRVTVAGLDSFLNNQLDAEYFEKYTNEKNRMFPTCDHLWEKLKIWLYQESLTNKQDTVLNFAQIFPHREPYEYHLLNSLASHDSFWNQVFEILAIAKTRL
;
A
#
# COMPACT_ATOMS: atom_id res chain seq x y z
N MET A 1 -20.53 -10.53 -17.22
CA MET A 1 -19.77 -9.27 -17.24
C MET A 1 -18.33 -9.59 -16.88
N ASN A 2 -17.42 -9.62 -17.86
CA ASN A 2 -15.99 -9.80 -17.60
C ASN A 2 -15.45 -8.50 -17.00
N GLY A 3 -15.56 -8.37 -15.68
CA GLY A 3 -15.04 -7.24 -14.93
C GLY A 3 -13.52 -7.27 -14.96
N GLN A 4 -12.92 -6.65 -15.97
CA GLN A 4 -11.51 -6.29 -15.92
C GLN A 4 -11.34 -5.34 -14.73
N LEU A 5 -10.91 -5.88 -13.60
CA LEU A 5 -10.43 -5.10 -12.48
C LEU A 5 -9.33 -4.17 -13.03
N ASN A 6 -9.64 -2.87 -13.13
CA ASN A 6 -8.65 -1.88 -13.55
C ASN A 6 -7.65 -1.66 -12.39
N ALA A 7 -6.40 -1.34 -12.71
CA ALA A 7 -5.33 -1.24 -11.72
C ALA A 7 -5.69 -0.30 -10.55
N GLY A 8 -6.40 0.80 -10.84
CA GLY A 8 -6.87 1.75 -9.84
C GLY A 8 -7.96 1.21 -8.89
N HIS A 9 -8.78 0.24 -9.30
CA HIS A 9 -9.73 -0.42 -8.40
C HIS A 9 -9.01 -1.38 -7.46
N ILE A 10 -8.08 -2.17 -7.99
CA ILE A 10 -7.35 -3.13 -7.15
C ILE A 10 -6.46 -2.40 -6.15
N MET A 11 -5.82 -1.29 -6.55
CA MET A 11 -5.06 -0.45 -5.63
C MET A 11 -5.89 0.15 -4.50
N ARG A 12 -7.13 0.54 -4.77
CA ARG A 12 -8.05 1.01 -3.72
C ARG A 12 -8.33 -0.09 -2.69
N VAL A 13 -8.54 -1.32 -3.15
CA VAL A 13 -8.73 -2.49 -2.26
C VAL A 13 -7.46 -2.75 -1.45
N THR A 14 -6.28 -2.69 -2.07
CA THR A 14 -4.98 -2.84 -1.39
C THR A 14 -4.79 -1.81 -0.28
N VAL A 15 -5.06 -0.53 -0.57
CA VAL A 15 -4.91 0.57 0.41
C VAL A 15 -5.92 0.42 1.54
N ALA A 16 -7.17 0.09 1.24
CA ALA A 16 -8.18 -0.17 2.27
C ALA A 16 -7.79 -1.37 3.17
N GLY A 17 -7.18 -2.41 2.58
CA GLY A 17 -6.61 -3.53 3.32
C GLY A 17 -5.49 -3.10 4.26
N LEU A 18 -4.59 -2.23 3.80
CA LEU A 18 -3.52 -1.64 4.61
C LEU A 18 -4.10 -0.80 5.76
N ASP A 19 -5.07 0.08 5.49
CA ASP A 19 -5.73 0.90 6.51
C ASP A 19 -6.34 0.01 7.61
N SER A 20 -7.07 -1.03 7.20
CA SER A 20 -7.68 -1.97 8.15
C SER A 20 -6.64 -2.74 8.96
N PHE A 21 -5.51 -3.11 8.34
CA PHE A 21 -4.41 -3.76 9.04
C PHE A 21 -3.79 -2.83 10.09
N LEU A 22 -3.45 -1.60 9.71
CA LEU A 22 -2.83 -0.63 10.61
C LEU A 22 -3.75 -0.26 11.79
N ASN A 23 -5.06 -0.10 11.55
CA ASN A 23 -6.04 0.14 12.60
C ASN A 23 -6.08 -0.97 13.67
N ASN A 24 -5.76 -2.21 13.29
CA ASN A 24 -5.75 -3.35 14.20
C ASN A 24 -4.41 -3.55 14.92
N GLN A 25 -3.35 -2.84 14.51
CA GLN A 25 -1.99 -3.07 15.00
C GLN A 25 -1.42 -1.89 15.78
N LEU A 26 -1.77 -0.67 15.39
CA LEU A 26 -1.30 0.55 16.02
C LEU A 26 -2.22 0.96 17.16
N ASP A 27 -1.67 1.64 18.16
CA ASP A 27 -2.50 2.35 19.11
C ASP A 27 -3.33 3.43 18.39
N ALA A 28 -4.50 3.74 18.95
CA ALA A 28 -5.45 4.67 18.34
C ALA A 28 -4.83 6.04 18.01
N GLU A 29 -3.95 6.56 18.87
CA GLU A 29 -3.26 7.83 18.64
C GLU A 29 -2.33 7.78 17.40
N TYR A 30 -1.62 6.67 17.20
CA TYR A 30 -0.73 6.50 16.05
C TYR A 30 -1.52 6.28 14.76
N PHE A 31 -2.63 5.53 14.83
CA PHE A 31 -3.51 5.34 13.68
C PHE A 31 -4.22 6.63 13.27
N GLU A 32 -4.64 7.47 14.23
CA GLU A 32 -5.23 8.77 13.97
C GLU A 32 -4.22 9.72 13.30
N LYS A 33 -2.98 9.77 13.80
CA LYS A 33 -1.90 10.56 13.17
C LYS A 33 -1.62 10.10 11.73
N TYR A 34 -1.48 8.78 11.53
CA TYR A 34 -1.34 8.19 10.19
C TYR A 34 -2.49 8.61 9.27
N THR A 35 -3.74 8.49 9.72
CA THR A 35 -4.93 8.81 8.92
C THR A 35 -4.98 10.29 8.56
N ASN A 36 -4.70 11.16 9.52
CA ASN A 36 -4.69 12.62 9.30
C ASN A 36 -3.62 13.04 8.30
N GLU A 37 -2.39 12.54 8.43
CA GLU A 37 -1.33 12.85 7.48
C GLU A 37 -1.57 12.23 6.10
N LYS A 38 -2.07 10.99 6.05
CA LYS A 38 -2.42 10.30 4.80
C LYS A 38 -3.47 11.09 4.04
N ASN A 39 -4.53 11.55 4.72
CA ASN A 39 -5.60 12.33 4.10
C ASN A 39 -5.11 13.72 3.65
N ARG A 40 -4.12 14.31 4.32
CA ARG A 40 -3.46 15.55 3.86
C ARG A 40 -2.61 15.32 2.61
N MET A 41 -1.88 14.21 2.55
CA MET A 41 -1.00 13.85 1.43
C MET A 41 -1.77 13.33 0.23
N PHE A 42 -2.90 12.64 0.48
CA PHE A 42 -3.74 11.98 -0.51
C PHE A 42 -5.23 12.31 -0.25
N PRO A 43 -5.64 13.56 -0.50
CA PRO A 43 -7.01 14.01 -0.21
C PRO A 43 -8.07 13.28 -1.06
N THR A 44 -7.67 12.69 -2.19
CA THR A 44 -8.53 11.84 -3.02
C THR A 44 -7.79 10.57 -3.46
N CYS A 45 -8.55 9.56 -3.88
CA CYS A 45 -8.00 8.34 -4.48
C CYS A 45 -7.15 8.63 -5.73
N ASP A 46 -7.47 9.67 -6.50
CA ASP A 46 -6.71 10.03 -7.70
C ASP A 46 -5.32 10.58 -7.35
N HIS A 47 -5.21 11.36 -6.27
CA HIS A 47 -3.90 11.85 -5.78
C HIS A 47 -3.02 10.70 -5.29
N LEU A 48 -3.62 9.74 -4.57
CA LEU A 48 -2.93 8.53 -4.15
C LEU A 48 -2.45 7.73 -5.37
N TRP A 49 -3.30 7.58 -6.37
CA TRP A 49 -2.97 6.85 -7.59
C TRP A 49 -1.84 7.51 -8.38
N GLU A 50 -1.85 8.83 -8.58
CA GLU A 50 -0.76 9.50 -9.30
C GLU A 50 0.58 9.40 -8.56
N LYS A 51 0.58 9.52 -7.23
CA LYS A 51 1.80 9.32 -6.42
C LYS A 51 2.31 7.90 -6.52
N LEU A 52 1.42 6.92 -6.42
CA LEU A 52 1.78 5.51 -6.56
C LEU A 52 2.29 5.19 -7.97
N LYS A 53 1.66 5.75 -9.00
CA LYS A 53 2.08 5.58 -10.40
C LYS A 53 3.50 6.11 -10.62
N ILE A 54 3.84 7.28 -10.08
CA ILE A 54 5.20 7.81 -10.12
C ILE A 54 6.18 6.85 -9.45
N TRP A 55 5.84 6.35 -8.25
CA TRP A 55 6.67 5.36 -7.56
C TRP A 55 6.80 4.05 -8.36
N LEU A 56 5.71 3.55 -8.94
CA LEU A 56 5.70 2.35 -9.79
C LEU A 56 6.57 2.49 -11.03
N TYR A 57 6.73 3.69 -11.61
CA TYR A 57 7.69 3.91 -12.70
C TYR A 57 9.15 3.74 -12.23
N GLN A 58 9.44 4.19 -11.01
CA GLN A 58 10.80 4.24 -10.45
C GLN A 58 11.24 2.91 -9.84
N GLU A 59 10.34 2.17 -9.22
CA GLU A 59 10.68 1.00 -8.41
C GLU A 59 10.91 -0.27 -9.22
N SER A 60 12.02 -0.98 -8.98
CA SER A 60 12.22 -2.35 -9.49
C SER A 60 11.52 -3.32 -8.55
N LEU A 61 10.34 -3.81 -8.92
CA LEU A 61 9.52 -4.76 -8.13
C LEU A 61 10.15 -6.17 -8.10
N THR A 62 11.35 -6.28 -7.52
CA THR A 62 12.25 -7.44 -7.67
C THR A 62 11.82 -8.63 -6.82
N ASN A 63 11.38 -8.37 -5.58
CA ASN A 63 10.78 -9.37 -4.70
C ASN A 63 9.72 -8.71 -3.82
N LYS A 64 8.83 -9.55 -3.24
CA LYS A 64 7.71 -9.10 -2.42
C LYS A 64 8.15 -8.29 -1.21
N GLN A 65 9.14 -8.78 -0.46
CA GLN A 65 9.53 -8.15 0.80
C GLN A 65 10.02 -6.72 0.56
N ASP A 66 10.97 -6.56 -0.34
CA ASP A 66 11.49 -5.23 -0.70
C ASP A 66 10.41 -4.34 -1.30
N THR A 67 9.53 -4.90 -2.14
CA THR A 67 8.42 -4.15 -2.73
C THR A 67 7.46 -3.62 -1.67
N VAL A 68 7.11 -4.43 -0.67
CA VAL A 68 6.19 -4.03 0.40
C VAL A 68 6.83 -3.00 1.32
N LEU A 69 8.11 -3.16 1.65
CA LEU A 69 8.86 -2.18 2.44
C LEU A 69 9.02 -0.85 1.69
N ASN A 70 9.32 -0.89 0.40
CA ASN A 70 9.42 0.30 -0.43
C ASN A 70 8.04 0.94 -0.66
N PHE A 71 6.98 0.14 -0.78
CA PHE A 71 5.61 0.64 -0.86
C PHE A 71 5.20 1.42 0.41
N ALA A 72 5.66 0.97 1.59
CA ALA A 72 5.43 1.69 2.84
C ALA A 72 6.08 3.09 2.85
N GLN A 73 7.13 3.34 2.06
CA GLN A 73 7.78 4.65 1.95
C GLN A 73 6.89 5.71 1.30
N ILE A 74 5.82 5.31 0.61
CA ILE A 74 4.85 6.22 0.01
C ILE A 74 3.99 6.88 1.09
N PHE A 75 3.82 6.23 2.26
CA PHE A 75 2.91 6.65 3.30
C PHE A 75 3.61 7.46 4.41
N PRO A 76 2.90 8.39 5.07
CA PRO A 76 3.45 9.21 6.16
C PRO A 76 3.73 8.38 7.41
N HIS A 77 4.56 8.89 8.33
CA HIS A 77 4.88 8.26 9.62
C HIS A 77 5.35 6.80 9.56
N ARG A 78 6.23 6.47 8.60
CA ARG A 78 6.75 5.11 8.37
C ARG A 78 7.28 4.39 9.61
N GLU A 79 8.14 5.06 10.40
CA GLU A 79 8.88 4.43 11.51
C GLU A 79 7.96 3.66 12.49
N PRO A 80 6.86 4.26 13.00
CA PRO A 80 5.93 3.57 13.89
C PRO A 80 5.33 2.25 13.38
N TYR A 81 5.16 2.07 12.06
CA TYR A 81 4.45 0.89 11.53
C TYR A 81 5.30 0.00 10.63
N GLU A 82 6.52 0.37 10.27
CA GLU A 82 7.42 -0.48 9.50
C GLU A 82 7.67 -1.83 10.19
N TYR A 83 7.82 -1.81 11.52
CA TYR A 83 7.95 -3.03 12.31
C TYR A 83 6.70 -3.94 12.21
N HIS A 84 5.50 -3.36 12.28
CA HIS A 84 4.26 -4.10 12.13
C HIS A 84 4.10 -4.64 10.71
N LEU A 85 4.51 -3.89 9.70
CA LEU A 85 4.54 -4.31 8.30
C LEU A 85 5.49 -5.48 8.08
N LEU A 86 6.70 -5.43 8.64
CA LEU A 86 7.67 -6.53 8.62
C LEU A 86 7.12 -7.80 9.27
N ASN A 87 6.50 -7.67 10.44
CA ASN A 87 5.87 -8.81 11.11
C ASN A 87 4.70 -9.38 10.28
N SER A 88 3.93 -8.50 9.63
CA SER A 88 2.80 -8.90 8.79
C SER A 88 3.21 -9.65 7.53
N LEU A 89 4.41 -9.40 7.01
CA LEU A 89 4.95 -10.14 5.86
C LEU A 89 5.10 -11.63 6.17
N ALA A 90 5.36 -11.99 7.43
CA ALA A 90 5.41 -13.37 7.87
C ALA A 90 4.02 -13.94 8.22
N SER A 91 3.12 -13.15 8.81
CA SER A 91 1.81 -13.63 9.30
C SER A 91 0.67 -13.54 8.27
N HIS A 92 0.83 -12.75 7.21
CA HIS A 92 -0.21 -12.48 6.20
C HIS A 92 0.32 -12.64 4.77
N ASP A 93 1.08 -13.71 4.52
CA ASP A 93 1.76 -13.97 3.25
C ASP A 93 0.86 -13.88 2.02
N SER A 94 -0.36 -14.46 2.09
CA SER A 94 -1.31 -14.44 0.97
C SER A 94 -1.79 -13.04 0.62
N PHE A 95 -1.98 -12.16 1.61
CA PHE A 95 -2.36 -10.78 1.36
C PHE A 95 -1.23 -10.04 0.64
N TRP A 96 0.00 -10.16 1.13
CA TRP A 96 1.14 -9.48 0.54
C TRP A 96 1.56 -10.04 -0.82
N ASN A 97 1.37 -11.34 -1.08
CA ASN A 97 1.52 -11.92 -2.42
C ASN A 97 0.53 -11.27 -3.40
N GLN A 98 -0.74 -11.15 -3.02
CA GLN A 98 -1.73 -10.47 -3.85
C GLN A 98 -1.30 -9.02 -4.11
N VAL A 99 -0.93 -8.27 -3.07
CA VAL A 99 -0.45 -6.88 -3.23
C VAL A 99 0.73 -6.81 -4.21
N PHE A 100 1.72 -7.67 -4.07
CA PHE A 100 2.88 -7.71 -4.96
C PHE A 100 2.48 -8.01 -6.41
N GLU A 101 1.66 -9.03 -6.65
CA GLU A 101 1.15 -9.37 -7.99
C GLU A 101 0.39 -8.21 -8.62
N ILE A 102 -0.42 -7.51 -7.83
CA ILE A 102 -1.20 -6.35 -8.28
C ILE A 102 -0.27 -5.21 -8.69
N LEU A 103 0.74 -4.90 -7.89
CA LEU A 103 1.72 -3.87 -8.19
C LEU A 103 2.51 -4.23 -9.45
N ALA A 104 2.90 -5.51 -9.61
CA ALA A 104 3.56 -6.00 -10.81
C ALA A 104 2.68 -5.84 -12.06
N ILE A 105 1.41 -6.26 -12.00
CA ILE A 105 0.44 -6.08 -13.09
C ILE A 105 0.24 -4.59 -13.40
N ALA A 106 0.08 -3.74 -12.37
CA ALA A 106 -0.07 -2.31 -12.55
C ALA A 106 1.13 -1.72 -13.29
N LYS A 107 2.36 -2.07 -12.89
CA LYS A 107 3.60 -1.62 -13.54
C LYS A 107 3.68 -2.02 -15.02
N THR A 108 3.25 -3.24 -15.38
CA THR A 108 3.25 -3.68 -16.80
C THR A 108 2.26 -2.91 -17.69
N ARG A 109 1.34 -2.16 -17.09
CA ARG A 109 0.27 -1.41 -17.77
C ARG A 109 0.45 0.12 -17.71
N LEU A 110 1.56 0.58 -17.14
CA LEU A 110 1.99 1.99 -17.13
C LEU A 110 2.84 2.29 -18.37
#